data_AF-A0AA88KT72-F1
#
_entry.id   AF-A0AA88KT72-F1
#
_cell.length_a   1.000
_cell.length_b   1.000
_cell.length_c   1.000
_cell.angle_alpha   90.00
_cell.angle_beta   90.00
_cell.angle_gamma   90.00
#
_symmetry.space_group_name_H-M   'P 1'
#
loop_
_entity.id
_entity.type
_entity.pdbx_description
1 polymer ?
#
loop_
_entity_poly.entity_id
_entity_poly.type
_entity_poly.pdbx_seq_one_letter_code
_entity_poly.pdbx_strand_id
1 'polypeptide(L)' 'MKDYDVSKMEFQDLILVVASTFGSGDPPDNGEKFYKSLKKRFVEQGNTPNIAS' A
#
# COMPACT_ATOMS: atom_id res chain seq x y z
N MET A 1 0.77 -0.54 -9.82
CA MET A 1 1.68 0.24 -8.95
C MET A 1 3.15 -0.14 -9.08
N LYS A 2 3.50 -1.26 -9.74
CA LYS A 2 4.87 -1.75 -9.96
C LYS A 2 5.90 -0.70 -10.42
N ASP A 3 5.48 0.29 -11.21
CA ASP A 3 6.36 1.32 -11.79
C ASP A 3 6.46 2.57 -10.90
N TYR A 4 5.70 2.64 -9.80
CA TYR A 4 5.73 3.74 -8.85
C TYR A 4 6.80 3.51 -7.78
N ASP A 5 7.62 4.54 -7.54
CA ASP A 5 8.62 4.55 -6.47
C ASP A 5 8.00 5.08 -5.16
N VAL A 6 7.73 4.16 -4.22
CA VAL A 6 7.11 4.46 -2.92
C VAL A 6 7.94 5.42 -2.08
N SER A 7 9.25 5.55 -2.32
CA SER A 7 10.07 6.53 -1.60
C SER A 7 9.69 7.98 -1.92
N LYS A 8 9.09 8.22 -3.10
CA LYS A 8 8.66 9.56 -3.54
C LYS A 8 7.36 10.02 -2.90
N MET A 9 6.67 9.13 -2.19
CA MET A 9 5.34 9.38 -1.63
C MET A 9 5.30 10.55 -0.64
N GLU A 10 6.38 10.79 0.10
CA GLU A 10 6.51 11.87 1.08
C GLU A 10 6.67 13.26 0.46
N PHE A 11 6.98 13.33 -0.84
CA PHE A 11 7.19 14.59 -1.57
C PHE A 11 6.04 14.94 -2.51
N GLN A 12 4.95 14.17 -2.48
CA GLN A 12 3.78 14.37 -3.34
C GLN A 12 2.69 15.10 -2.56
N ASP A 13 2.17 16.20 -3.11
CA ASP A 13 1.09 16.97 -2.47
C ASP A 13 -0.25 16.20 -2.48
N LEU A 14 -0.50 15.39 -3.51
CA LEU A 14 -1.70 14.58 -3.66
C LEU A 14 -1.39 13.28 -4.40
N ILE A 15 -1.94 12.17 -3.89
CA ILE A 15 -1.88 10.87 -4.53
C ILE A 15 -3.29 10.32 -4.69
N LEU A 16 -3.70 10.08 -5.94
CA LEU A 16 -4.96 9.40 -6.25
C LEU A 16 -4.68 7.93 -6.54
N VAL A 17 -5.31 7.04 -5.79
CA VAL A 17 -5.20 5.60 -5.97
C VAL A 17 -6.49 5.06 -6.55
N VAL A 18 -6.39 4.44 -7.73
CA VAL A 18 -7.45 3.61 -8.31
C VAL A 18 -6.92 2.18 -8.35
N ALA A 19 -7.54 1.29 -7.59
CA ALA A 19 -7.09 -0.09 -7.45
C ALA A 19 -8.28 -1.04 -7.40
N SER A 20 -8.11 -2.23 -7.96
CA SER A 20 -8.98 -3.38 -7.76
C SER A 20 -8.41 -4.29 -6.69
N THR A 21 -9.19 -5.27 -6.25
CA THR A 21 -8.75 -6.40 -5.41
C THR A 21 -8.97 -7.71 -6.15
N PHE A 22 -8.16 -8.72 -5.86
CA PHE A 22 -8.31 -10.10 -6.35
C PHE A 22 -8.59 -11.05 -5.17
N GLY A 23 -9.21 -12.20 -5.45
CA GLY A 23 -9.47 -13.23 -4.44
C GLY A 23 -10.24 -12.72 -3.22
N SER A 24 -9.70 -12.95 -2.02
CA SER A 24 -10.30 -12.58 -0.74
C SER A 24 -10.05 -11.13 -0.31
N GLY A 25 -9.78 -10.22 -1.27
CA GLY A 25 -9.42 -8.83 -0.99
C GLY A 25 -7.92 -8.55 -1.09
N ASP A 26 -7.14 -9.50 -1.61
CA ASP A 26 -5.71 -9.34 -1.82
C ASP A 26 -5.42 -8.31 -2.92
N PRO A 27 -4.30 -7.56 -2.83
CA PRO A 27 -3.89 -6.70 -3.92
C PRO A 27 -3.55 -7.54 -5.16
N PRO A 28 -3.88 -7.06 -6.38
CA PRO A 28 -3.35 -7.64 -7.62
C PRO A 28 -1.82 -7.63 -7.64
N ASP A 29 -1.19 -8.49 -8.45
CA ASP A 29 0.28 -8.63 -8.56
C ASP A 29 0.99 -7.29 -8.76
N ASN A 30 0.40 -6.42 -9.58
CA ASN A 30 0.97 -5.11 -9.90
C ASN A 30 0.90 -4.11 -8.71
N GLY A 31 0.18 -4.44 -7.64
CA GLY A 31 -0.01 -3.67 -6.41
C GLY A 31 0.72 -4.25 -5.20
N GLU A 32 1.20 -5.49 -5.29
CA GLU A 32 1.71 -6.24 -4.14
C GLU A 32 2.91 -5.55 -3.46
N LYS A 33 3.88 -5.07 -4.26
CA LYS A 33 5.06 -4.35 -3.73
C LYS A 33 4.66 -3.07 -3.00
N PHE A 34 3.73 -2.30 -3.56
CA PHE A 34 3.26 -1.05 -2.96
C PHE A 34 2.53 -1.31 -1.64
N TYR A 35 1.63 -2.30 -1.62
CA TYR A 35 0.92 -2.73 -0.41
C TYR A 35 1.88 -3.16 0.71
N LYS A 36 2.88 -4.00 0.41
CA LYS A 36 3.89 -4.44 1.39
C LYS A 36 4.68 -3.27 1.96
N SER A 37 5.07 -2.29 1.12
CA SER A 37 5.77 -1.09 1.58
C SER A 37 4.92 -0.25 2.54
N LEU A 38 3.63 -0.06 2.25
CA LEU A 38 2.72 0.65 3.15
C LEU A 38 2.50 -0.09 4.46
N LYS A 39 2.25 -1.41 4.40
CA LYS A 39 2.03 -2.23 5.59
C LYS A 39 3.24 -2.22 6.53
N LYS A 40 4.46 -2.26 5.98
CA LYS A 40 5.70 -2.14 6.74
C LYS A 40 5.79 -0.77 7.44
N ARG A 41 5.58 0.33 6.71
CA ARG A 41 5.59 1.69 7.28
C ARG A 41 4.56 1.85 8.40
N PHE A 42 3.39 1.26 8.23
CA PHE A 42 2.31 1.31 9.23
C PHE A 42 2.75 0.67 10.56
N VAL A 43 3.38 -0.50 10.50
CA VAL A 43 3.90 -1.20 11.70
C VAL A 43 5.07 -0.44 12.34
N GLU A 44 5.99 0.10 11.54
CA GLU A 44 7.15 0.86 12.03
C GLU A 44 6.74 2.14 12.78
N GLN A 45 5.58 2.71 12.45
CA GLN A 45 5.01 3.87 13.15
C GLN A 45 4.33 3.51 14.48
N GLY A 46 4.42 2.25 14.92
CA GLY A 46 3.76 1.78 16.13
C GLY A 46 2.25 1.62 15.99
N ASN A 47 1.70 1.75 14.77
CA ASN A 47 0.30 1.51 14.52
C ASN A 47 0.07 0.01 14.29
N THR A 48 -0.84 -0.58 15.04
CA THR A 48 -1.34 -1.94 14.76
C THR A 48 -2.44 -1.86 13.70
N PRO A 49 -2.30 -2.52 12.54
CA PRO A 49 -3.37 -2.52 11.55
C PRO A 49 -4.61 -3.09 12.22
N ASN A 50 -5.72 -2.34 12.25
CA ASN A 50 -7.03 -2.91 12.51
C ASN A 50 -7.42 -3.73 11.27
N ILE A 51 -6.77 -4.89 11.12
CA ILE A 51 -7.23 -5.92 10.19
C ILE A 51 -8.48 -6.51 10.84
N ALA A 52 -9.64 -6.00 10.41
CA ALA A 52 -10.91 -6.66 10.68
C ALA A 52 -10.75 -8.14 10.29
N SER A 53 -10.97 -9.01 11.28
CA SER A 53 -10.98 -10.47 11.17
C SER A 53 -12.03 -10.97 10.20
#